data_AF-A0A3D0T7K6-F1
#
_entry.id   AF-A0A3D0T7K6-F1
#
_cell.length_a   1.000
_cell.length_b   1.000
_cell.length_c   1.000
_cell.angle_alpha   90.00
_cell.angle_beta   90.00
_cell.angle_gamma   90.00
#
_symmetry.space_group_name_H-M   'P 1'
#
loop_
_entity.id
_entity.type
_entity.pdbx_description
1 polymer ?
#
loop_
_entity_poly.entity_id
_entity_poly.type
_entity_poly.pdbx_seq_one_letter_code
_entity_poly.pdbx_strand_id
1 'polypeptide(L)'
;MKTLRLPFDNAQGRRSGRSPKVCILRADGTNCDVELFYAFKKAGGDPEYVNVNQLRDKSKSMQDFQILALPGGFAYGDDIASGKIWAVELVSFFKDELEKFHKKDGIIVGICNGFQVLIRTGLLPFGNIGKMDATLLPNNSGHFECRWVRVRDEKSKRIFWMSINHGEGKFFANNETIKAIETKGLVIFRYIDNPNGSINDIAGVTDPTGRVIGLMPHPEKFMDLTQYPNWRRDKITKPHGSFIFEEMIKYAKENL
;
A
#
# COMPACT_ATOMS: atom_id res chain seq x y z
N MET A 1 13.34 -23.03 -8.68
CA MET A 1 12.08 -22.30 -8.39
C MET A 1 11.88 -22.29 -6.87
N LYS A 2 12.12 -21.16 -6.19
CA LYS A 2 11.77 -20.96 -4.77
C LYS A 2 10.81 -19.77 -4.70
N THR A 3 9.67 -19.98 -4.05
CA THR A 3 8.53 -19.06 -3.90
C THR A 3 8.98 -17.76 -3.21
N LEU A 4 8.47 -16.62 -3.66
CA LEU A 4 8.59 -15.35 -2.91
C LEU A 4 7.89 -15.55 -1.55
N ARG A 5 8.49 -15.04 -0.48
CA ARG A 5 7.95 -15.15 0.88
C ARG A 5 7.71 -13.75 1.42
N LEU A 6 6.50 -13.20 1.31
CA LEU A 6 6.03 -12.10 2.19
C LEU A 6 5.94 -12.64 3.65
N PRO A 7 5.70 -11.86 4.72
CA PRO A 7 5.61 -12.39 6.11
C PRO A 7 4.68 -13.60 6.34
N PHE A 8 3.87 -13.99 5.35
CA PHE A 8 2.77 -14.94 5.43
C PHE A 8 3.11 -16.42 5.15
N ASP A 9 4.33 -16.90 5.46
CA ASP A 9 4.80 -18.20 4.93
C ASP A 9 4.52 -19.47 5.75
N ASN A 10 3.67 -19.39 6.77
CA ASN A 10 3.31 -20.53 7.58
C ASN A 10 1.81 -20.84 7.44
N ALA A 11 1.39 -21.33 6.28
CA ALA A 11 0.05 -21.90 6.12
C ALA A 11 0.10 -23.14 5.20
N GLN A 12 -0.24 -24.30 5.77
CA GLN A 12 -0.55 -25.51 5.02
C GLN A 12 -2.07 -25.54 4.72
N GLY A 13 -2.43 -25.41 3.44
CA GLY A 13 -3.62 -26.02 2.84
C GLY A 13 -4.99 -25.32 2.98
N ARG A 14 -5.67 -25.13 1.83
CA ARG A 14 -7.04 -25.63 1.49
C ARG A 14 -7.53 -24.88 0.23
N ARG A 15 -7.76 -25.61 -0.87
CA ARG A 15 -8.39 -25.08 -2.10
C ARG A 15 -9.91 -25.24 -2.03
N SER A 16 -10.59 -24.37 -1.31
CA SER A 16 -12.02 -24.09 -1.51
C SER A 16 -12.45 -22.91 -0.66
N GLY A 17 -12.68 -21.75 -1.27
CA GLY A 17 -13.16 -20.57 -0.55
C GLY A 17 -13.49 -19.45 -1.53
N ARG A 18 -14.62 -18.78 -1.28
CA ARG A 18 -15.13 -17.61 -2.03
C ARG A 18 -14.02 -16.57 -2.24
N SER A 19 -14.02 -15.83 -3.35
CA SER A 19 -13.04 -14.75 -3.56
C SER A 19 -13.12 -13.72 -2.42
N PRO A 20 -11.99 -13.35 -1.78
CA PRO A 20 -11.97 -12.34 -0.72
C PRO A 20 -12.52 -11.01 -1.21
N LYS A 21 -13.37 -10.37 -0.40
CA LYS A 21 -13.91 -9.06 -0.74
C LYS A 21 -12.88 -7.98 -0.44
N VAL A 22 -12.71 -7.08 -1.40
CA VAL A 22 -11.75 -5.97 -1.30
C VAL A 22 -12.49 -4.65 -1.42
N CYS A 23 -12.38 -3.80 -0.41
CA CYS A 23 -12.88 -2.43 -0.45
C CYS A 23 -11.82 -1.53 -1.12
N ILE A 24 -12.11 -1.03 -2.31
CA ILE A 24 -11.34 0.04 -2.94
C ILE A 24 -11.95 1.37 -2.49
N LEU A 25 -11.35 1.98 -1.46
CA LEU A 25 -11.90 3.19 -0.84
C LEU A 25 -11.61 4.42 -1.70
N ARG A 26 -12.66 5.02 -2.27
CA ARG A 26 -12.57 6.23 -3.08
C ARG A 26 -12.90 7.47 -2.25
N ALA A 27 -12.04 8.46 -2.37
CA ALA A 27 -12.31 9.83 -1.98
C ALA A 27 -12.20 10.73 -3.21
N ASP A 28 -12.77 11.94 -3.15
CA ASP A 28 -12.66 12.90 -4.24
C ASP A 28 -11.18 13.19 -4.54
N GLY A 29 -10.78 13.16 -5.82
CA GLY A 29 -9.39 13.35 -6.25
C GLY A 29 -8.51 12.09 -6.24
N THR A 30 -8.99 10.94 -5.74
CA THR A 30 -8.34 9.65 -6.03
C THR A 30 -8.38 9.36 -7.53
N ASN A 31 -7.29 8.82 -8.09
CA ASN A 31 -7.18 8.61 -9.55
C ASN A 31 -6.50 7.30 -9.95
N CYS A 32 -6.00 6.52 -8.98
CA CYS A 32 -5.38 5.22 -9.23
C CYS A 32 -6.28 4.03 -8.81
N ASP A 33 -7.57 4.28 -8.63
CA ASP A 33 -8.56 3.32 -8.15
C ASP A 33 -8.96 2.29 -9.21
N VAL A 34 -8.91 2.64 -10.50
CA VAL A 34 -9.24 1.72 -11.61
C VAL A 34 -8.18 0.65 -11.78
N GLU A 35 -6.90 1.04 -11.79
CA GLU A 35 -5.78 0.09 -11.85
C GLU A 35 -5.68 -0.76 -10.58
N LEU A 36 -5.99 -0.19 -9.41
CA LEU A 36 -6.01 -0.95 -8.17
C LEU A 36 -7.12 -2.01 -8.16
N PHE A 37 -8.32 -1.65 -8.63
CA PHE A 37 -9.40 -2.61 -8.84
C PHE A 37 -8.99 -3.71 -9.81
N TYR A 38 -8.40 -3.35 -10.95
CA TYR A 38 -7.91 -4.30 -11.94
C TYR A 38 -6.89 -5.27 -11.32
N ALA A 39 -5.94 -4.75 -10.53
CA ALA A 39 -4.91 -5.54 -9.88
C ALA A 39 -5.49 -6.61 -8.93
N PHE A 40 -6.41 -6.20 -8.04
CA PHE A 40 -7.07 -7.13 -7.13
C PHE A 40 -7.99 -8.12 -7.85
N LYS A 41 -8.73 -7.68 -8.87
CA LYS A 41 -9.58 -8.57 -9.67
C LYS A 41 -8.74 -9.64 -10.36
N LYS A 42 -7.60 -9.25 -10.95
CA LYS A 42 -6.68 -10.15 -11.63
C LYS A 42 -6.01 -11.14 -10.68
N ALA A 43 -5.70 -10.72 -9.45
CA ALA A 43 -5.18 -11.59 -8.40
C ALA A 43 -6.23 -12.59 -7.84
N GLY A 44 -7.49 -12.49 -8.28
CA GLY A 44 -8.56 -13.42 -7.90
C GLY A 44 -9.35 -12.99 -6.66
N GLY A 45 -9.30 -11.71 -6.30
CA GLY A 45 -10.18 -11.07 -5.33
C GLY A 45 -11.52 -10.63 -5.93
N ASP A 46 -12.41 -10.15 -5.07
CA ASP A 46 -13.69 -9.56 -5.41
C ASP A 46 -13.71 -8.08 -4.99
N PRO A 47 -13.07 -7.19 -5.76
CA PRO A 47 -13.01 -5.77 -5.43
C PRO A 47 -14.35 -5.07 -5.67
N GLU A 48 -14.68 -4.15 -4.78
CA GLU A 48 -15.82 -3.25 -4.85
C GLU A 48 -15.34 -1.82 -4.62
N TYR A 49 -15.85 -0.89 -5.43
CA TYR A 49 -15.64 0.54 -5.18
C TYR A 49 -16.56 1.01 -4.06
N VAL A 50 -15.97 1.63 -3.04
CA VAL A 50 -16.73 2.21 -1.93
C VAL A 50 -16.32 3.67 -1.80
N ASN A 51 -17.25 4.60 -2.00
CA ASN A 51 -17.00 6.01 -1.73
C ASN A 51 -17.01 6.26 -0.22
N VAL A 52 -16.14 7.15 0.27
CA VAL A 52 -16.08 7.51 1.70
C VAL A 52 -17.43 7.96 2.27
N ASN A 53 -18.29 8.60 1.45
CA ASN A 53 -19.64 8.99 1.86
C ASN A 53 -20.56 7.80 2.12
N GLN A 54 -20.37 6.68 1.42
CA GLN A 54 -21.14 5.45 1.66
C GLN A 54 -20.78 4.78 2.99
N LEU A 55 -19.57 5.03 3.49
CA LEU A 55 -19.20 4.64 4.86
C LEU A 55 -19.82 5.61 5.88
N ARG A 56 -19.84 6.91 5.57
CA ARG A 56 -20.41 7.95 6.45
C ARG A 56 -21.91 7.79 6.66
N ASP A 57 -22.66 7.52 5.59
CA ASP A 57 -24.11 7.29 5.64
C ASP A 57 -24.50 5.88 6.09
N LYS A 58 -23.50 5.00 6.32
CA LYS A 58 -23.64 3.60 6.74
C LYS A 58 -24.38 2.71 5.73
N SER A 59 -24.47 3.12 4.46
CA SER A 59 -24.95 2.25 3.37
C SER A 59 -23.98 1.11 3.08
N LYS A 60 -22.70 1.28 3.44
CA LYS A 60 -21.65 0.25 3.42
C LYS A 60 -20.88 0.25 4.74
N SER A 61 -20.33 -0.90 5.11
CA SER A 61 -19.44 -1.04 6.27
C SER A 61 -18.06 -1.52 5.86
N MET A 62 -17.01 -0.96 6.44
CA MET A 62 -15.64 -1.48 6.27
C MET A 62 -15.54 -2.95 6.71
N GLN A 63 -16.40 -3.39 7.62
CA GLN A 63 -16.38 -4.73 8.20
C GLN A 63 -16.91 -5.82 7.25
N ASP A 64 -17.51 -5.43 6.12
CA ASP A 64 -18.02 -6.33 5.08
C ASP A 64 -16.90 -6.90 4.19
N PHE A 65 -15.67 -6.43 4.37
CA PHE A 65 -14.51 -6.70 3.54
C PHE A 65 -13.40 -7.38 4.34
N GLN A 66 -12.54 -8.13 3.65
CA GLN A 66 -11.31 -8.71 4.22
C GLN A 66 -10.09 -7.83 3.96
N ILE A 67 -10.13 -7.03 2.90
CA ILE A 67 -9.04 -6.14 2.49
C ILE A 67 -9.59 -4.73 2.30
N LEU A 68 -8.95 -3.75 2.92
CA LEU A 68 -9.18 -2.32 2.71
C LEU A 68 -8.01 -1.76 1.92
N ALA A 69 -8.28 -1.22 0.73
CA ALA A 69 -7.26 -0.71 -0.17
C ALA A 69 -7.50 0.78 -0.44
N LEU A 70 -6.51 1.60 -0.10
CA LEU A 70 -6.48 3.03 -0.33
C LEU A 70 -5.65 3.31 -1.60
N PRO A 71 -6.29 3.70 -2.71
CA PRO A 71 -5.60 4.01 -3.97
C PRO A 71 -4.74 5.27 -3.88
N GLY A 72 -3.84 5.40 -4.86
CA GLY A 72 -3.11 6.62 -5.12
C GLY A 72 -3.95 7.71 -5.79
N GLY A 73 -3.31 8.86 -5.98
CA GLY A 73 -3.89 10.04 -6.62
C GLY A 73 -3.58 11.31 -5.85
N PHE A 74 -4.50 12.26 -5.88
CA PHE A 74 -4.40 13.55 -5.20
C PHE A 74 -5.70 13.76 -4.44
N ALA A 75 -5.95 12.95 -3.40
CA ALA A 75 -7.20 13.04 -2.66
C ALA A 75 -7.37 14.47 -2.11
N TYR A 76 -8.51 15.09 -2.43
CA TYR A 76 -8.82 16.49 -2.15
C TYR A 76 -7.80 17.49 -2.74
N GLY A 77 -7.28 17.19 -3.92
CA GLY A 77 -6.34 18.06 -4.65
C GLY A 77 -4.94 18.14 -4.05
N ASP A 78 -4.69 17.46 -2.94
CA ASP A 78 -3.52 17.68 -2.07
C ASP A 78 -3.34 19.16 -1.64
N ASP A 79 -4.42 19.96 -1.68
CA ASP A 79 -4.39 21.44 -1.56
C ASP A 79 -3.77 21.96 -0.24
N ILE A 80 -3.78 21.15 0.82
CA ILE A 80 -3.18 21.50 2.12
C ILE A 80 -1.87 20.74 2.36
N ALA A 81 -1.83 19.46 2.03
CA ALA A 81 -0.68 18.56 2.03
C ALA A 81 -1.16 17.17 1.59
N SER A 82 -0.32 16.37 0.94
CA SER A 82 -0.81 15.14 0.32
C SER A 82 -1.42 14.17 1.32
N GLY A 83 -2.66 13.75 1.04
CA GLY A 83 -3.44 12.82 1.87
C GLY A 83 -3.90 13.36 3.24
N LYS A 84 -3.68 14.65 3.56
CA LYS A 84 -3.98 15.20 4.90
C LYS A 84 -5.49 15.27 5.19
N ILE A 85 -6.28 15.79 4.26
CA ILE A 85 -7.73 15.93 4.44
C ILE A 85 -8.37 14.54 4.59
N TRP A 86 -7.98 13.59 3.74
CA TRP A 86 -8.48 12.23 3.79
C TRP A 86 -8.07 11.51 5.08
N ALA A 87 -6.84 11.71 5.58
CA ALA A 87 -6.42 11.17 6.87
C ALA A 87 -7.22 11.75 8.05
N VAL A 88 -7.48 13.06 8.05
CA VAL A 88 -8.32 13.71 9.07
C VAL A 88 -9.73 13.14 9.02
N GLU A 89 -10.32 12.99 7.84
CA GLU A 89 -11.64 12.40 7.68
C GLU A 89 -11.71 10.96 8.24
N LEU A 90 -10.71 10.14 7.91
CA LEU A 90 -10.60 8.78 8.43
C LEU A 90 -10.45 8.73 9.95
N VAL A 91 -9.62 9.58 10.55
CA VAL A 91 -9.45 9.61 12.01
C VAL A 91 -10.67 10.22 12.71
N SER A 92 -11.30 11.24 12.14
CA SER A 92 -12.43 11.93 12.77
C SER A 92 -13.73 11.14 12.71
N PHE A 93 -13.99 10.44 11.61
CA PHE A 93 -15.27 9.76 11.41
C PHE A 93 -15.19 8.24 11.48
N PHE A 94 -14.02 7.66 11.23
CA PHE A 94 -13.88 6.21 11.03
C PHE A 94 -12.80 5.56 11.90
N LYS A 95 -12.34 6.25 12.95
CA LYS A 95 -11.30 5.72 13.85
C LYS A 95 -11.71 4.39 14.46
N ASP A 96 -12.93 4.29 14.99
CA ASP A 96 -13.42 3.07 15.63
C ASP A 96 -13.59 1.93 14.62
N GLU A 97 -14.07 2.20 13.40
CA GLU A 97 -14.14 1.20 12.34
C GLU A 97 -12.75 0.72 11.89
N LEU A 98 -11.78 1.63 11.74
CA LEU A 98 -10.41 1.29 11.37
C LEU A 98 -9.72 0.46 12.47
N GLU A 99 -9.90 0.83 13.74
CA GLU A 99 -9.40 0.04 14.87
C GLU A 99 -10.02 -1.36 14.90
N LYS A 100 -11.34 -1.46 14.69
CA LYS A 100 -12.03 -2.75 14.63
C LYS A 100 -11.54 -3.59 13.45
N PHE A 101 -11.36 -2.99 12.28
CA PHE A 101 -10.87 -3.67 11.09
C PHE A 101 -9.44 -4.20 11.30
N HIS A 102 -8.56 -3.37 11.88
CA HIS A 102 -7.19 -3.76 12.21
C HIS A 102 -7.13 -4.88 13.27
N LYS A 103 -8.02 -4.84 14.28
CA LYS A 103 -8.14 -5.88 15.32
C LYS A 103 -8.75 -7.18 14.81
N LYS A 104 -9.64 -7.14 13.79
CA LYS A 104 -10.28 -8.30 13.16
C LYS A 104 -9.41 -8.93 12.06
N ASP A 105 -8.10 -8.79 12.17
CA ASP A 105 -7.12 -9.37 11.26
C ASP A 105 -7.24 -8.97 9.77
N GLY A 106 -7.98 -7.90 9.46
CA GLY A 106 -8.11 -7.39 8.10
C GLY A 106 -6.79 -6.86 7.53
N ILE A 107 -6.65 -6.96 6.21
CA ILE A 107 -5.48 -6.42 5.49
C ILE A 107 -5.78 -4.98 5.09
N ILE A 108 -4.88 -4.04 5.39
CA ILE A 108 -4.98 -2.65 4.93
C ILE A 108 -3.79 -2.39 4.01
N VAL A 109 -4.04 -1.86 2.82
CA VAL A 109 -2.96 -1.45 1.90
C VAL A 109 -3.19 -0.02 1.43
N GLY A 110 -2.14 0.80 1.47
CA GLY A 110 -2.14 2.16 0.95
C GLY A 110 -1.03 2.33 -0.08
N ILE A 111 -1.39 2.82 -1.26
CA ILE A 111 -0.43 3.03 -2.36
C ILE A 111 -0.35 4.52 -2.70
N CYS A 112 0.87 5.05 -2.77
CA CYS A 112 1.20 6.46 -2.97
C CYS A 112 0.40 7.38 -2.03
N ASN A 113 -0.71 7.97 -2.50
CA ASN A 113 -1.58 8.80 -1.67
C ASN A 113 -2.22 8.03 -0.53
N GLY A 114 -2.62 6.77 -0.76
CA GLY A 114 -3.08 5.89 0.31
C GLY A 114 -2.02 5.67 1.39
N PHE A 115 -0.73 5.59 1.03
CA PHE A 115 0.34 5.45 2.02
C PHE A 115 0.50 6.73 2.86
N GLN A 116 0.44 7.90 2.22
CA GLN A 116 0.45 9.19 2.92
C GLN A 116 -0.70 9.28 3.92
N VAL A 117 -1.89 8.81 3.54
CA VAL A 117 -3.04 8.73 4.45
C VAL A 117 -2.76 7.80 5.62
N LEU A 118 -2.31 6.56 5.38
CA LEU A 118 -2.06 5.58 6.45
C LEU A 118 -1.01 6.08 7.46
N ILE A 119 0.05 6.73 7.00
CA ILE A 119 1.04 7.34 7.89
C ILE A 119 0.42 8.46 8.74
N ARG A 120 -0.35 9.36 8.11
CA ARG A 120 -0.98 10.50 8.81
C ARG A 120 -2.06 10.06 9.80
N THR A 121 -2.74 8.95 9.55
CA THR A 121 -3.70 8.38 10.51
C THR A 121 -3.01 7.78 11.74
N GLY A 122 -1.70 7.47 11.66
CA GLY A 122 -0.95 6.77 12.70
C GLY A 122 -1.02 5.25 12.62
N LEU A 123 -1.77 4.69 11.66
CA LEU A 123 -1.78 3.24 11.38
C LEU A 123 -0.38 2.72 11.02
N LEU A 124 0.41 3.50 10.28
CA LEU A 124 1.80 3.17 9.97
C LEU A 124 2.78 4.12 10.66
N PRO A 125 3.95 3.62 11.09
CA PRO A 125 4.45 2.24 10.97
C PRO A 125 4.13 1.35 12.19
N PHE A 126 3.47 1.85 13.24
CA PHE A 126 3.33 1.12 14.50
C PHE A 126 1.90 0.82 14.94
N GLY A 127 0.87 1.23 14.18
CA GLY A 127 -0.54 1.01 14.55
C GLY A 127 -1.07 1.98 15.61
N ASN A 128 -0.39 3.10 15.86
CA ASN A 128 -0.77 4.10 16.86
C ASN A 128 -1.76 5.13 16.28
N ILE A 129 -3.02 4.74 16.06
CA ILE A 129 -4.02 5.63 15.45
C ILE A 129 -4.16 6.94 16.25
N GLY A 130 -4.02 8.07 15.55
CA GLY A 130 -4.03 9.42 16.11
C GLY A 130 -2.65 9.98 16.45
N LYS A 131 -1.57 9.19 16.33
CA LYS A 131 -0.19 9.65 16.50
C LYS A 131 0.63 9.38 15.24
N MET A 132 1.21 10.43 14.68
CA MET A 132 2.08 10.35 13.50
C MET A 132 3.54 10.13 13.93
N ASP A 133 4.02 8.88 13.88
CA ASP A 133 5.40 8.52 14.27
C ASP A 133 6.43 8.74 13.12
N ALA A 134 5.96 8.71 11.87
CA ALA A 134 6.75 8.98 10.66
C ALA A 134 5.96 9.88 9.71
N THR A 135 6.58 10.41 8.67
CA THR A 135 5.90 11.25 7.67
C THR A 135 6.47 11.03 6.26
N LEU A 136 5.74 11.51 5.26
CA LEU A 136 6.21 11.64 3.88
C LEU A 136 6.34 13.13 3.56
N LEU A 137 7.53 13.52 3.13
CA LEU A 137 7.91 14.91 2.82
C LEU A 137 8.01 15.12 1.31
N PRO A 138 8.06 16.39 0.85
CA PRO A 138 8.48 16.72 -0.50
C PRO A 138 9.80 16.03 -0.87
N ASN A 139 9.89 15.60 -2.13
CA ASN A 139 11.10 14.99 -2.67
C ASN A 139 12.29 15.97 -2.56
N ASN A 140 13.50 15.45 -2.33
CA ASN A 140 14.72 16.28 -2.32
C ASN A 140 14.96 17.03 -3.65
N SER A 141 14.45 16.52 -4.76
CA SER A 141 14.54 17.18 -6.07
C SER A 141 13.68 18.43 -6.18
N GLY A 142 12.72 18.64 -5.28
CA GLY A 142 11.75 19.74 -5.37
C GLY A 142 10.75 19.60 -6.52
N HIS A 143 10.72 18.45 -7.21
CA HIS A 143 9.86 18.20 -8.37
C HIS A 143 9.07 16.91 -8.23
N PHE A 144 8.02 16.81 -9.04
CA PHE A 144 7.25 15.58 -9.21
C PHE A 144 8.07 14.54 -9.95
N GLU A 145 8.14 13.33 -9.39
CA GLU A 145 8.93 12.23 -9.93
C GLU A 145 8.02 11.18 -10.56
N CYS A 146 8.03 11.08 -11.89
CA CYS A 146 7.25 10.11 -12.67
C CYS A 146 8.17 9.21 -13.48
N ARG A 147 8.57 8.07 -12.92
CA ARG A 147 9.56 7.17 -13.55
C ARG A 147 9.42 5.73 -13.08
N TRP A 148 10.04 4.83 -13.83
CA TRP A 148 10.26 3.45 -13.39
C TRP A 148 11.49 3.40 -12.50
N VAL A 149 11.35 2.73 -11.36
CA VAL A 149 12.38 2.57 -10.35
C VAL A 149 12.60 1.10 -10.04
N ARG A 150 13.81 0.81 -9.58
CA ARG A 150 14.17 -0.51 -9.04
C ARG A 150 13.97 -0.47 -7.54
N VAL A 151 13.20 -1.41 -7.03
CA VAL A 151 13.02 -1.62 -5.60
C VAL A 151 13.50 -3.01 -5.21
N ARG A 152 14.19 -3.10 -4.08
CA ARG A 152 14.61 -4.36 -3.47
C ARG A 152 13.64 -4.73 -2.37
N ASP A 153 13.09 -5.94 -2.43
CA ASP A 153 12.36 -6.54 -1.32
C ASP A 153 13.32 -6.85 -0.18
N GLU A 154 13.02 -6.37 1.03
CA GLU A 154 13.90 -6.53 2.17
C GLU A 154 13.99 -8.00 2.60
N LYS A 155 12.94 -8.80 2.42
CA LYS A 155 12.93 -10.21 2.84
C LYS A 155 13.59 -11.14 1.82
N SER A 156 13.17 -11.12 0.55
CA SER A 156 13.72 -12.01 -0.47
C SER A 156 14.99 -11.50 -1.15
N LYS A 157 15.35 -10.22 -0.93
CA LYS A 157 16.45 -9.50 -1.60
C LYS A 157 16.30 -9.41 -3.13
N ARG A 158 15.13 -9.79 -3.68
CA ARG A 158 14.85 -9.68 -5.11
C ARG A 158 14.60 -8.23 -5.51
N ILE A 159 14.98 -7.91 -6.74
CA ILE A 159 14.78 -6.59 -7.33
C ILE A 159 13.54 -6.65 -8.23
N PHE A 160 12.66 -5.66 -8.06
CA PHE A 160 11.44 -5.45 -8.83
C PHE A 160 11.50 -4.11 -9.52
N TRP A 161 10.81 -4.04 -10.66
CA TRP A 161 10.55 -2.78 -11.36
C TRP A 161 9.17 -2.33 -10.97
N MET A 162 9.04 -1.07 -10.53
CA MET A 162 7.76 -0.45 -10.21
C MET A 162 7.75 0.98 -10.72
N SER A 163 6.58 1.48 -11.06
CA SER A 163 6.43 2.91 -11.39
C SER A 163 6.26 3.74 -10.11
N ILE A 164 6.72 4.99 -10.14
CA ILE A 164 6.42 6.02 -9.15
C ILE A 164 5.84 7.23 -9.88
N ASN A 165 4.99 8.00 -9.17
CA ASN A 165 4.40 9.24 -9.66
C ASN A 165 3.99 10.11 -8.46
N HIS A 166 4.96 10.75 -7.80
CA HIS A 166 4.72 11.52 -6.58
C HIS A 166 5.63 12.76 -6.45
N GLY A 167 5.12 13.82 -5.81
CA GLY A 167 5.89 14.99 -5.37
C GLY A 167 6.29 14.94 -3.88
N GLU A 168 5.51 14.22 -3.07
CA GLU A 168 5.69 14.07 -1.62
C GLU A 168 5.90 12.61 -1.22
N GLY A 169 7.02 12.01 -1.62
CA GLY A 169 7.30 10.58 -1.35
C GLY A 169 8.46 10.30 -0.41
N LYS A 170 9.13 11.32 0.12
CA LYS A 170 10.32 11.16 0.94
C LYS A 170 9.96 10.66 2.33
N PHE A 171 10.27 9.41 2.64
CA PHE A 171 10.08 8.83 3.97
C PHE A 171 11.03 9.47 4.98
N PHE A 172 10.47 10.00 6.06
CA PHE A 172 11.22 10.68 7.10
C PHE A 172 10.66 10.35 8.49
N ALA A 173 11.56 10.11 9.45
CA ALA A 173 11.26 10.02 10.87
C ALA A 173 12.51 10.37 11.67
N ASN A 174 12.37 10.58 12.98
CA ASN A 174 13.52 10.78 13.86
C ASN A 174 14.39 9.49 13.95
N ASN A 175 15.64 9.63 14.42
CA ASN A 175 16.59 8.51 14.47
C ASN A 175 16.10 7.34 15.32
N GLU A 176 15.38 7.60 16.41
CA GLU A 176 14.83 6.57 17.30
C GLU A 176 13.77 5.74 16.59
N THR A 177 12.82 6.40 15.92
CA THR A 177 11.77 5.78 15.10
C THR A 177 12.39 4.98 13.96
N ILE A 178 13.36 5.54 13.23
CA ILE A 178 14.05 4.82 12.13
C ILE A 178 14.72 3.56 12.68
N LYS A 179 15.46 3.65 13.79
CA LYS A 179 16.10 2.49 14.42
C LYS A 179 15.08 1.43 14.85
N ALA A 180 13.92 1.85 15.37
CA ALA A 180 12.85 0.95 15.76
C ALA A 180 12.21 0.24 14.55
N ILE A 181 11.95 0.97 13.45
CA ILE A 181 11.46 0.41 12.17
C ILE A 181 12.42 -0.66 11.65
N GLU A 182 13.71 -0.35 11.62
CA GLU A 182 14.77 -1.24 11.13
C GLU A 182 14.90 -2.49 12.01
N THR A 183 14.96 -2.31 13.34
CA THR A 183 15.14 -3.39 14.31
C THR A 183 13.95 -4.35 14.34
N LYS A 184 12.73 -3.82 14.17
CA LYS A 184 11.50 -4.63 14.09
C LYS A 184 11.26 -5.23 12.70
N GLY A 185 12.13 -4.94 11.71
CA GLY A 185 12.02 -5.49 10.36
C GLY A 185 10.77 -5.01 9.61
N LEU A 186 10.35 -3.75 9.84
CA LEU A 186 9.11 -3.20 9.29
C LEU A 186 9.27 -2.64 7.86
N VAL A 187 10.48 -2.65 7.30
CA VAL A 187 10.73 -2.21 5.92
C VAL A 187 10.37 -3.33 4.95
N ILE A 188 9.50 -3.05 3.98
CA ILE A 188 9.12 -4.01 2.94
C ILE A 188 10.02 -3.83 1.71
N PHE A 189 10.16 -2.60 1.25
CA PHE A 189 10.94 -2.28 0.05
C PHE A 189 11.90 -1.14 0.29
N ARG A 190 13.05 -1.22 -0.39
CA ARG A 190 13.98 -0.11 -0.54
C ARG A 190 14.23 0.23 -1.99
N TYR A 191 14.38 1.51 -2.29
CA TYR A 191 14.91 1.94 -3.58
C TYR A 191 16.35 1.46 -3.74
N ILE A 192 16.72 1.03 -4.95
CA ILE A 192 18.13 0.84 -5.33
C ILE A 192 18.73 2.20 -5.69
N ASP A 193 18.01 2.96 -6.51
CA ASP A 193 18.38 4.32 -6.91
C ASP A 193 17.32 5.25 -6.34
N ASN A 194 17.58 5.81 -5.15
CA ASN A 194 16.60 6.55 -4.36
C ASN A 194 16.13 7.82 -5.10
N PRO A 195 14.85 7.87 -5.54
CA PRO A 195 14.36 8.94 -6.39
C PRO A 195 13.98 10.21 -5.62
N ASN A 196 13.78 10.10 -4.31
CA ASN A 196 13.09 11.14 -3.52
C ASN A 196 13.83 11.56 -2.25
N GLY A 197 14.88 10.84 -1.87
CA GLY A 197 15.69 11.13 -0.70
C GLY A 197 15.16 10.53 0.61
N SER A 198 14.31 9.49 0.54
CA SER A 198 13.85 8.73 1.70
C SER A 198 15.02 8.30 2.58
N ILE A 199 14.88 8.39 3.90
CA ILE A 199 15.87 7.85 4.85
C ILE A 199 16.02 6.34 4.62
N ASN A 200 17.27 5.86 4.60
CA ASN A 200 17.65 4.47 4.35
C ASN A 200 16.99 3.86 3.08
N ASP A 201 16.71 4.70 2.09
CA ASP A 201 16.08 4.31 0.82
C ASP A 201 14.70 3.65 0.99
N ILE A 202 14.01 3.88 2.10
CA ILE A 202 12.70 3.26 2.38
C ILE A 202 11.67 3.66 1.32
N ALA A 203 11.13 2.65 0.64
CA ALA A 203 10.09 2.79 -0.39
C ALA A 203 8.71 2.30 0.10
N GLY A 204 8.69 1.48 1.15
CA GLY A 204 7.45 1.01 1.77
C GLY A 204 7.69 0.30 3.10
N VAL A 205 6.69 0.37 3.98
CA VAL A 205 6.73 -0.17 5.34
C VAL A 205 5.46 -0.94 5.68
N THR A 206 5.55 -1.79 6.70
CA THR A 206 4.43 -2.50 7.31
C THR A 206 4.27 -2.11 8.78
N ASP A 207 3.12 -2.44 9.37
CA ASP A 207 2.97 -2.49 10.82
C ASP A 207 3.56 -3.79 11.44
N PRO A 208 3.68 -3.89 12.78
CA PRO A 208 4.20 -5.09 13.45
C PRO A 208 3.42 -6.38 13.18
N THR A 209 2.14 -6.30 12.80
CA THR A 209 1.35 -7.49 12.43
C THR A 209 1.66 -7.98 11.01
N GLY A 210 2.26 -7.14 10.16
CA GLY A 210 2.51 -7.45 8.76
C GLY A 210 1.31 -7.18 7.84
N ARG A 211 0.18 -6.69 8.36
CA ARG A 211 -1.11 -6.63 7.64
C ARG A 211 -1.49 -5.25 7.16
N VAL A 212 -0.87 -4.20 7.69
CA VAL A 212 -1.01 -2.84 7.20
C VAL A 212 0.21 -2.53 6.36
N ILE A 213 0.03 -2.30 5.06
CA ILE A 213 1.11 -2.12 4.08
C ILE A 213 1.01 -0.72 3.48
N GLY A 214 2.12 0.02 3.48
CA GLY A 214 2.22 1.32 2.86
C GLY A 214 3.34 1.36 1.83
N LEU A 215 3.02 1.72 0.58
CA LEU A 215 3.96 1.75 -0.54
C LEU A 215 3.92 3.09 -1.26
N MET A 216 5.07 3.71 -1.53
CA MET A 216 5.14 4.83 -2.47
C MET A 216 5.14 4.40 -3.95
N PRO A 217 5.84 3.32 -4.34
CA PRO A 217 5.73 2.77 -5.69
C PRO A 217 4.33 2.21 -5.96
N HIS A 218 3.95 2.20 -7.23
CA HIS A 218 2.68 1.71 -7.74
C HIS A 218 2.84 0.30 -8.36
N PRO A 219 2.70 -0.78 -7.57
CA PRO A 219 2.72 -2.14 -8.12
C PRO A 219 1.50 -2.45 -8.99
N GLU A 220 0.35 -1.83 -8.74
CA GLU A 220 -0.89 -1.99 -9.50
C GLU A 220 -0.78 -1.52 -10.96
N LYS A 221 0.21 -0.67 -11.26
CA LYS A 221 0.52 -0.20 -12.61
C LYS A 221 1.40 -1.16 -13.41
N PHE A 222 1.84 -2.28 -12.81
CA PHE A 222 2.61 -3.32 -13.50
C PHE A 222 2.04 -4.72 -13.26
N MET A 223 0.80 -4.91 -13.71
CA MET A 223 0.05 -6.16 -13.69
C MET A 223 0.13 -6.93 -15.01
N ASP A 224 0.49 -6.28 -16.12
CA ASP A 224 0.70 -6.87 -17.44
C ASP A 224 2.08 -6.51 -17.98
N LEU A 225 2.70 -7.44 -18.72
CA LEU A 225 3.99 -7.18 -19.35
C LEU A 225 3.94 -5.93 -20.24
N THR A 226 2.83 -5.73 -20.98
CA THR A 226 2.65 -4.61 -21.90
C THR A 226 2.59 -3.24 -21.22
N GLN A 227 2.42 -3.16 -19.90
CA GLN A 227 2.43 -1.90 -19.16
C GLN A 227 3.85 -1.38 -18.90
N TYR A 228 4.87 -2.23 -19.00
CA TYR A 228 6.25 -1.82 -18.83
C TYR A 228 6.83 -1.26 -20.15
N PRO A 229 7.44 -0.07 -20.17
CA PRO A 229 7.85 0.62 -21.41
C PRO A 229 8.72 -0.22 -22.35
N ASN A 230 9.62 -1.05 -21.81
CA ASN A 230 10.58 -1.83 -22.58
C ASN A 230 10.23 -3.33 -22.65
N TRP A 231 8.95 -3.69 -22.52
CA TRP A 231 8.49 -5.09 -22.42
C TRP A 231 8.89 -6.01 -23.57
N ARG A 232 9.18 -5.47 -24.77
CA ARG A 232 9.66 -6.25 -25.92
C ARG A 232 11.17 -6.47 -25.92
N ARG A 233 11.93 -5.64 -25.20
CA ARG A 233 13.40 -5.60 -25.24
C ARG A 233 14.01 -6.23 -24.00
N ASP A 234 13.39 -6.00 -22.84
CA ASP A 234 13.88 -6.52 -21.57
C ASP A 234 13.40 -7.96 -21.34
N LYS A 235 14.25 -8.77 -20.69
CA LYS A 235 13.95 -10.16 -20.34
C LYS A 235 13.02 -10.29 -19.11
N ILE A 236 12.06 -9.39 -18.97
CA ILE A 236 11.06 -9.47 -17.89
C ILE A 236 9.99 -10.47 -18.33
N THR A 237 9.97 -11.64 -17.68
CA THR A 237 9.07 -12.74 -18.03
C THR A 237 7.76 -12.72 -17.24
N LYS A 238 7.68 -11.90 -16.20
CA LYS A 238 6.47 -11.73 -15.37
C LYS A 238 6.29 -10.27 -14.94
N PRO A 239 5.05 -9.77 -14.90
CA PRO A 239 4.76 -8.46 -14.34
C PRO A 239 5.21 -8.40 -12.87
N HIS A 240 6.05 -7.44 -12.52
CA HIS A 240 6.65 -7.38 -11.19
C HIS A 240 5.70 -6.85 -10.11
N GLY A 241 4.56 -6.27 -10.47
CA GLY A 241 3.56 -5.80 -9.49
C GLY A 241 2.62 -6.89 -8.97
N SER A 242 2.39 -7.96 -9.75
CA SER A 242 1.29 -8.89 -9.48
C SER A 242 1.44 -9.68 -8.17
N PHE A 243 2.67 -10.00 -7.78
CA PHE A 243 2.91 -10.87 -6.63
C PHE A 243 2.36 -10.30 -5.31
N ILE A 244 2.35 -8.97 -5.12
CA ILE A 244 1.88 -8.36 -3.87
C ILE A 244 0.38 -8.63 -3.70
N PHE A 245 -0.38 -8.47 -4.78
CA PHE A 245 -1.83 -8.72 -4.78
C PHE A 245 -2.14 -10.20 -4.67
N GLU A 246 -1.40 -11.05 -5.39
CA GLU A 246 -1.54 -12.52 -5.32
C GLU A 246 -1.33 -13.03 -3.89
N GLU A 247 -0.29 -12.55 -3.19
CA GLU A 247 -0.01 -12.95 -1.81
C GLU A 247 -1.04 -12.41 -0.81
N MET A 248 -1.51 -11.15 -0.97
CA MET A 248 -2.60 -10.62 -0.12
C MET A 248 -3.89 -11.43 -0.28
N ILE A 249 -4.26 -11.78 -1.52
CA ILE A 249 -5.45 -12.60 -1.79
C ILE A 249 -5.28 -14.02 -1.26
N LYS A 250 -4.09 -14.61 -1.41
CA LYS A 250 -3.78 -15.92 -0.86
C LYS A 250 -3.92 -15.92 0.66
N TYR A 251 -3.30 -14.95 1.34
CA TYR A 251 -3.39 -14.82 2.79
C TYR A 251 -4.84 -14.65 3.25
N ALA A 252 -5.61 -13.78 2.59
CA ALA A 252 -7.03 -13.59 2.91
C ALA A 252 -7.82 -14.89 2.75
N LYS A 253 -7.61 -15.68 1.68
CA LYS A 253 -8.29 -16.97 1.49
C LYS A 253 -7.96 -18.00 2.57
N GLU A 254 -6.75 -17.95 3.11
CA GLU A 254 -6.26 -18.91 4.09
C GLU A 254 -6.62 -18.54 5.53
N ASN A 255 -6.84 -17.24 5.82
CA ASN A 255 -6.92 -16.73 7.19
C ASN A 255 -8.15 -15.87 7.52
N LEU A 256 -8.93 -15.39 6.53
CA LEU A 256 -10.04 -14.44 6.70
C LEU A 256 -11.36 -14.92 6.07
#